data_AF-A0A8B7NQ56-F1
#
_entry.id   AF-A0A8B7NQ56-F1
#
_cell.length_a   1.000
_cell.length_b   1.000
_cell.length_c   1.000
_cell.angle_alpha   90.00
_cell.angle_beta   90.00
_cell.angle_gamma   90.00
#
_symmetry.space_group_name_H-M   'P 1'
#
loop_
_entity.id
_entity.type
_entity.pdbx_description
1 polymer ?
#
loop_
_entity_poly.entity_id
_entity_poly.type
_entity_poly.pdbx_seq_one_letter_code
_entity_poly.pdbx_strand_id
1 'polypeptide(L)'
;MMKSVGLVLLLTAAFAYSGVEGDNACETALSNKAMNAGLDSAYTACRSDPAGLAALKAIEGIPVCAGYMWFAGDIKCEVAAAPYMKCVAGKLGYLNANGSINNTKILAQFKTWATSDPNCNVAQYNFAANKCGTTINNYAFVAKAVCIILATDQYTGLPAQSGPHSFILLAALKCSQQVHNNN
;
A
#
# COMPACT_ATOMS: atom_id res chain seq x y z
N MET A 1 12.23 -56.20 -17.25
CA MET A 1 11.52 -54.89 -17.31
C MET A 1 11.27 -54.42 -15.89
N MET A 2 12.14 -53.57 -15.34
CA MET A 2 11.93 -52.89 -14.06
C MET A 2 11.95 -51.40 -14.36
N LYS A 3 10.77 -50.80 -14.55
CA LYS A 3 10.65 -49.34 -14.70
C LYS A 3 10.87 -48.72 -13.32
N SER A 4 11.88 -47.86 -13.28
CA SER A 4 12.40 -47.15 -12.11
C SER A 4 11.30 -46.48 -11.29
N VAL A 5 10.98 -47.06 -10.13
CA VAL A 5 10.14 -46.46 -9.09
C VAL A 5 10.83 -45.24 -8.46
N GLY A 6 12.16 -45.14 -8.58
CA GLY A 6 12.95 -44.00 -8.09
C GLY A 6 12.72 -42.71 -8.86
N LEU A 7 12.31 -42.76 -10.13
CA LEU A 7 12.08 -41.56 -10.93
C LEU A 7 10.77 -40.85 -10.58
N VAL A 8 9.76 -41.60 -10.11
CA VAL A 8 8.43 -41.05 -9.78
C VAL A 8 8.45 -40.31 -8.43
N LEU A 9 9.28 -40.75 -7.47
CA LEU A 9 9.46 -40.07 -6.18
C LEU A 9 10.26 -38.76 -6.28
N LEU A 10 11.17 -38.65 -7.24
CA LEU A 10 11.92 -37.40 -7.50
C LEU A 10 11.05 -36.31 -8.13
N LEU A 11 10.00 -36.69 -8.87
CA LEU A 11 9.07 -35.75 -9.48
C LEU A 11 8.07 -35.17 -8.45
N THR A 12 7.61 -35.94 -7.47
CA THR A 12 6.69 -35.42 -6.44
C THR A 12 7.35 -34.49 -5.43
N ALA A 13 8.66 -34.61 -5.20
CA ALA A 13 9.41 -33.67 -4.36
C ALA A 13 9.57 -32.28 -5.00
N ALA A 14 9.46 -32.16 -6.33
CA ALA A 14 9.54 -30.87 -7.02
C ALA A 14 8.22 -30.07 -6.97
N PHE A 15 7.07 -30.73 -6.82
CA PHE A 15 5.76 -30.04 -6.72
C PHE A 15 5.37 -29.66 -5.30
N ALA A 16 6.10 -30.11 -4.28
CA ALA A 16 5.93 -29.62 -2.90
C ALA A 16 6.60 -28.25 -2.67
N TYR A 17 7.43 -27.79 -3.61
CA TYR A 17 8.06 -26.46 -3.61
C TYR A 17 7.34 -25.44 -4.50
N SER A 18 6.10 -25.70 -4.91
CA SER A 18 5.16 -24.61 -5.31
C SER A 18 4.51 -24.00 -4.07
N GLY A 19 5.24 -23.96 -2.95
CA GLY A 19 4.82 -23.40 -1.68
C GLY A 19 4.65 -21.91 -1.84
N VAL A 20 3.39 -21.48 -1.79
CA VAL A 20 2.91 -20.11 -1.58
C VAL A 20 3.50 -19.08 -2.54
N GLU A 21 2.67 -18.62 -3.47
CA GLU A 21 2.76 -17.30 -4.09
C GLU A 21 2.99 -16.27 -2.97
N GLY A 22 4.25 -16.03 -2.64
CA GLY A 22 4.64 -15.35 -1.41
C GLY A 22 4.69 -13.88 -1.67
N ASP A 23 3.53 -13.20 -1.61
CA ASP A 23 3.51 -11.75 -1.48
C ASP A 23 4.50 -11.34 -0.39
N ASN A 24 5.27 -10.30 -0.67
CA ASN A 24 6.27 -9.79 0.25
C ASN A 24 5.62 -9.49 1.61
N ALA A 25 6.09 -10.14 2.68
CA ALA A 25 5.45 -10.03 4.00
C ALA A 25 5.31 -8.57 4.48
N CYS A 26 6.27 -7.71 4.15
CA CYS A 26 6.16 -6.28 4.45
C CYS A 26 5.04 -5.61 3.67
N GLU A 27 4.90 -5.92 2.38
CA GLU A 27 3.80 -5.45 1.54
C GLU A 27 2.46 -5.95 2.08
N THR A 28 2.32 -7.25 2.34
CA THR A 28 1.08 -7.85 2.84
C THR A 28 0.66 -7.23 4.16
N ALA A 29 1.57 -7.12 5.12
CA ALA A 29 1.30 -6.53 6.42
C ALA A 29 0.91 -5.06 6.32
N LEU A 30 1.66 -4.29 5.52
CA LEU A 30 1.42 -2.86 5.36
C LEU A 30 0.15 -2.60 4.56
N SER A 31 -0.13 -3.35 3.48
CA SER A 31 -1.35 -3.25 2.68
C SER A 31 -2.59 -3.58 3.52
N ASN A 32 -2.57 -4.69 4.26
CA ASN A 32 -3.69 -5.09 5.11
C ASN A 32 -4.01 -4.06 6.21
N LYS A 33 -3.00 -3.41 6.78
CA LYS A 33 -3.22 -2.43 7.85
C LYS A 33 -3.47 -1.02 7.31
N ALA A 34 -2.69 -0.57 6.34
CA ALA A 34 -2.81 0.77 5.78
C ALA A 34 -4.03 0.90 4.88
N MET A 35 -4.45 -0.14 4.15
CA MET A 35 -5.54 0.00 3.17
C MET A 35 -6.89 -0.54 3.65
N ASN A 36 -6.89 -1.50 4.57
CA ASN A 36 -8.13 -2.12 5.05
C ASN A 36 -8.50 -1.70 6.48
N ALA A 37 -7.80 -2.19 7.50
CA ALA A 37 -8.29 -2.04 8.88
C ALA A 37 -7.99 -0.67 9.51
N GLY A 38 -6.86 -0.06 9.16
CA GLY A 38 -6.35 1.14 9.84
C GLY A 38 -7.03 2.43 9.42
N LEU A 39 -7.51 2.53 8.18
CA LEU A 39 -8.07 3.76 7.63
C LEU A 39 -9.59 3.76 7.51
N ASP A 40 -10.25 2.59 7.44
CA ASP A 40 -11.67 2.50 7.09
C ASP A 40 -12.60 3.21 8.10
N SER A 41 -12.31 3.09 9.40
CA SER A 41 -13.06 3.80 10.44
C SER A 41 -12.88 5.34 10.33
N ALA A 42 -11.68 5.80 10.01
CA ALA A 42 -11.38 7.21 9.81
C ALA A 42 -12.05 7.76 8.54
N TYR A 43 -12.02 7.01 7.43
CA TYR A 43 -12.72 7.35 6.20
C TYR A 43 -14.22 7.46 6.41
N THR A 44 -14.81 6.46 7.08
CA THR A 44 -16.23 6.43 7.40
C THR A 44 -16.61 7.64 8.26
N ALA A 45 -15.87 7.90 9.33
CA ALA A 45 -16.10 9.05 10.20
C ALA A 45 -16.00 10.38 9.43
N CYS A 46 -15.03 10.52 8.53
CA CYS A 46 -14.87 11.73 7.72
C CYS A 46 -15.88 11.86 6.59
N ARG A 47 -16.44 10.76 6.08
CA ARG A 47 -17.54 10.80 5.11
C ARG A 47 -18.85 11.26 5.76
N SER A 48 -19.05 10.92 7.04
CA SER A 48 -20.20 11.39 7.82
C SER A 48 -20.04 12.81 8.36
N ASP A 49 -18.80 13.32 8.45
CA ASP A 49 -18.53 14.70 8.85
C ASP A 49 -18.96 15.68 7.75
N PRO A 50 -19.73 16.75 8.06
CA PRO A 50 -20.18 17.70 7.03
C PRO A 50 -19.05 18.34 6.22
N ALA A 51 -17.91 18.66 6.85
CA ALA A 51 -16.77 19.26 6.16
C ALA A 51 -16.03 18.23 5.31
N GLY A 52 -15.90 16.99 5.80
CA GLY A 52 -15.33 15.89 5.03
C GLY A 52 -16.20 15.51 3.82
N LEU A 53 -17.52 15.47 3.97
CA LEU A 53 -18.45 15.25 2.86
C LEU A 53 -18.41 16.37 1.82
N ALA A 54 -18.33 17.63 2.26
CA ALA A 54 -18.18 18.76 1.34
C ALA A 54 -16.88 18.67 0.54
N ALA A 55 -15.78 18.27 1.18
CA ALA A 55 -14.50 18.03 0.51
C ALA A 55 -14.60 16.90 -0.53
N LEU A 56 -15.27 15.79 -0.21
CA LEU A 56 -15.51 14.70 -1.17
C LEU A 56 -16.27 15.18 -2.41
N LYS A 57 -17.39 15.89 -2.21
CA LYS A 57 -18.19 16.43 -3.32
C LYS A 57 -17.40 17.42 -4.19
N ALA A 58 -16.51 18.20 -3.59
CA ALA A 58 -15.66 19.12 -4.34
C ALA A 58 -14.69 18.38 -5.28
N ILE A 59 -14.20 17.20 -4.87
CA ILE A 59 -13.32 16.36 -5.70
C ILE A 59 -14.12 15.72 -6.84
N GLU A 60 -15.32 15.22 -6.56
CA GLU A 60 -16.23 14.65 -7.58
C GLU A 60 -16.60 15.67 -8.67
N GLY A 61 -16.61 16.96 -8.34
CA GLY A 61 -16.82 18.05 -9.29
C GLY A 61 -15.65 18.29 -10.25
N ILE A 62 -14.50 17.62 -10.06
CA ILE A 62 -13.32 17.73 -10.93
C ILE A 62 -13.27 16.50 -11.85
N PRO A 63 -13.53 16.63 -13.16
CA PRO A 63 -13.67 15.48 -14.06
C PRO A 63 -12.46 14.53 -14.06
N VAL A 64 -11.24 15.06 -14.00
CA VAL A 64 -10.00 14.26 -13.97
C VAL A 64 -9.79 13.51 -12.65
N CYS A 65 -10.51 13.89 -11.60
CA CYS A 65 -10.43 13.27 -10.27
C CYS A 65 -11.65 12.38 -9.96
N ALA A 66 -12.58 12.23 -10.90
CA ALA A 66 -13.65 11.26 -10.78
C ALA A 66 -13.05 9.85 -10.63
N GLY A 67 -13.33 9.19 -9.49
CA GLY A 67 -12.76 7.88 -9.17
C GLY A 67 -11.33 7.90 -8.61
N TYR A 68 -10.80 9.07 -8.20
CA TYR A 68 -9.50 9.12 -7.51
C TYR A 68 -9.50 8.27 -6.23
N MET A 69 -8.61 7.29 -6.16
CA MET A 69 -8.57 6.28 -5.08
C MET A 69 -7.55 6.59 -3.97
N TRP A 70 -7.03 7.82 -3.85
CA TRP A 70 -6.10 8.25 -2.77
C TRP A 70 -4.70 7.58 -2.77
N PHE A 71 -4.48 6.56 -3.60
CA PHE A 71 -3.26 5.74 -3.66
C PHE A 71 -2.17 6.31 -4.57
N ALA A 72 -2.56 6.86 -5.71
CA ALA A 72 -1.68 7.51 -6.68
C ALA A 72 -2.56 8.23 -7.72
N GLY A 73 -2.17 9.43 -8.15
CA GLY A 73 -2.88 10.11 -9.24
C GLY A 73 -2.30 11.48 -9.56
N ASP A 74 -3.02 12.26 -10.35
CA ASP A 74 -2.63 13.63 -10.69
C ASP A 74 -2.49 14.47 -9.41
N ILE A 75 -1.43 15.29 -9.35
CA ILE A 75 -1.16 16.21 -8.24
C ILE A 75 -2.36 17.13 -7.95
N LYS A 76 -3.15 17.47 -8.98
CA LYS A 76 -4.39 18.24 -8.84
C LYS A 76 -5.41 17.50 -7.98
N CYS A 77 -5.52 16.18 -8.13
CA CYS A 77 -6.42 15.36 -7.34
C CYS A 77 -5.92 15.20 -5.91
N GLU A 78 -4.61 15.08 -5.69
CA GLU A 78 -4.02 15.09 -4.34
C GLU A 78 -4.29 16.41 -3.60
N VAL A 79 -4.14 17.54 -4.29
CA VAL A 79 -4.42 18.86 -3.71
C VAL A 79 -5.91 19.02 -3.41
N ALA A 80 -6.79 18.59 -4.33
CA ALA A 80 -8.24 18.62 -4.11
C ALA A 80 -8.67 17.66 -2.98
N ALA A 81 -7.97 16.52 -2.84
CA ALA A 81 -8.15 15.54 -1.78
C ALA A 81 -7.69 15.99 -0.40
N ALA A 82 -6.76 16.95 -0.34
CA ALA A 82 -6.09 17.36 0.89
C ALA A 82 -7.06 17.72 2.04
N PRO A 83 -8.18 18.44 1.84
CA PRO A 83 -9.11 18.72 2.93
C PRO A 83 -9.78 17.47 3.51
N TYR A 84 -10.15 16.50 2.67
CA TYR A 84 -10.70 15.23 3.13
C TYR A 84 -9.64 14.40 3.86
N MET A 85 -8.44 14.27 3.26
CA MET A 85 -7.33 13.55 3.86
C MET A 85 -6.82 14.19 5.16
N LYS A 86 -6.99 15.51 5.32
CA LYS A 86 -6.75 16.20 6.59
C LYS A 86 -7.70 15.75 7.68
N CYS A 87 -9.00 15.57 7.38
CA CYS A 87 -9.94 14.98 8.34
C CYS A 87 -9.47 13.58 8.75
N VAL A 88 -9.12 12.73 7.78
CA VAL A 88 -8.70 11.34 8.02
C VAL A 88 -7.45 11.33 8.90
N ALA A 89 -6.45 12.14 8.58
CA ALA A 89 -5.25 12.31 9.40
C ALA A 89 -5.57 12.78 10.83
N GLY A 90 -6.56 13.66 11.00
CA GLY A 90 -7.05 14.10 12.30
C GLY A 90 -7.61 12.96 13.14
N LYS A 91 -8.46 12.12 12.55
CA LYS A 91 -9.05 10.95 13.24
C LYS A 91 -8.01 9.91 13.63
N LEU A 92 -6.93 9.80 12.87
CA LEU A 92 -5.81 8.88 13.12
C LEU A 92 -4.78 9.44 14.11
N GLY A 93 -4.93 10.69 14.57
CA GLY A 93 -3.96 11.34 15.46
C GLY A 93 -2.63 11.69 14.76
N TYR A 94 -2.64 11.81 13.43
CA TYR A 94 -1.47 12.11 12.61
C TYR A 94 -1.19 13.61 12.47
N LEU A 95 -2.03 14.46 13.06
CA LEU A 95 -1.82 15.91 13.01
C LEU A 95 -0.98 16.40 14.20
N ASN A 96 -0.17 17.42 13.94
CA ASN A 96 0.40 18.30 14.96
C ASN A 96 -0.68 19.26 15.49
N ALA A 97 -0.38 19.97 16.59
CA ALA A 97 -1.31 20.94 17.18
C ALA A 97 -1.71 22.09 16.22
N ASN A 98 -0.83 22.44 15.28
CA ASN A 98 -1.10 23.43 14.23
C ASN A 98 -1.90 22.88 13.03
N GLY A 99 -2.31 21.60 13.08
CA GLY A 99 -3.07 20.95 12.02
C GLY A 99 -2.26 20.46 10.81
N SER A 100 -0.92 20.62 10.82
CA SER A 100 -0.02 20.02 9.83
C SER A 100 0.17 18.51 10.07
N ILE A 101 0.55 17.75 9.04
CA ILE A 101 0.90 16.33 9.18
C ILE A 101 2.14 16.15 10.05
N ASN A 102 2.13 15.13 10.90
CA ASN A 102 3.29 14.63 11.62
C ASN A 102 3.92 13.44 10.88
N ASN A 103 4.90 13.72 10.02
CA ASN A 103 5.58 12.70 9.21
C ASN A 103 6.16 11.57 10.06
N THR A 104 6.79 11.92 11.19
CA THR A 104 7.41 10.95 12.10
C THR A 104 6.40 9.96 12.67
N LYS A 105 5.24 10.43 13.13
CA LYS A 105 4.17 9.56 13.65
C LYS A 105 3.64 8.61 12.58
N ILE A 106 3.41 9.11 11.36
CA ILE A 106 2.88 8.29 10.26
C ILE A 106 3.88 7.19 9.89
N LEU A 107 5.14 7.54 9.66
CA LEU A 107 6.16 6.57 9.28
C LEU A 107 6.47 5.58 10.39
N ALA A 108 6.36 5.99 11.66
CA ALA A 108 6.45 5.08 12.79
C ALA A 108 5.28 4.09 12.80
N GLN A 109 4.05 4.55 12.51
CA GLN A 109 2.88 3.69 12.43
C GLN A 109 2.98 2.68 11.27
N PHE A 110 3.41 3.12 10.09
CA PHE A 110 3.65 2.24 8.95
C PHE A 110 4.71 1.20 9.25
N LYS A 111 5.79 1.59 9.93
CA LYS A 111 6.82 0.65 10.39
C LYS A 111 6.23 -0.40 11.32
N THR A 112 5.50 0.03 12.34
CA THR A 112 4.83 -0.87 13.30
C THR A 112 3.88 -1.84 12.59
N TRP A 113 3.13 -1.37 11.59
CA TRP A 113 2.25 -2.23 10.79
C TRP A 113 3.03 -3.24 9.97
N ALA A 114 4.04 -2.80 9.22
CA ALA A 114 4.86 -3.68 8.39
C ALA A 114 5.53 -4.76 9.25
N THR A 115 6.18 -4.37 10.34
CA THR A 115 6.91 -5.29 11.23
C THR A 115 6.03 -5.99 12.26
N SER A 116 4.70 -5.85 12.17
CA SER A 116 3.78 -6.70 12.95
C SER A 116 3.70 -8.11 12.38
N ASP A 117 4.06 -8.28 11.11
CA ASP A 117 4.31 -9.59 10.51
C ASP A 117 5.77 -10.00 10.79
N PRO A 118 6.02 -11.16 11.42
CA PRO A 118 7.37 -11.61 11.77
C PRO A 118 8.26 -11.88 10.55
N ASN A 119 7.67 -12.07 9.36
CA ASN A 119 8.42 -12.27 8.12
C ASN A 119 8.86 -10.95 7.47
N CYS A 120 8.29 -9.82 7.89
CA CYS A 120 8.77 -8.50 7.47
C CYS A 120 9.91 -8.04 8.38
N ASN A 121 11.14 -7.97 7.84
CA ASN A 121 12.27 -7.46 8.61
C ASN A 121 12.36 -5.92 8.55
N VAL A 122 12.89 -5.33 9.63
CA VAL A 122 13.04 -3.87 9.79
C VAL A 122 13.93 -3.25 8.69
N ALA A 123 14.94 -3.98 8.20
CA ALA A 123 15.86 -3.47 7.18
C ALA A 123 15.17 -3.27 5.83
N GLN A 124 14.29 -4.19 5.45
CA GLN A 124 13.47 -4.13 4.25
C GLN A 124 12.51 -2.93 4.28
N TYR A 125 11.81 -2.73 5.39
CA TYR A 125 10.98 -1.53 5.58
C TYR A 125 11.81 -0.24 5.49
N ASN A 126 12.95 -0.18 6.21
CA ASN A 126 13.79 1.01 6.22
C ASN A 126 14.35 1.32 4.82
N PHE A 127 14.74 0.29 4.04
CA PHE A 127 15.14 0.45 2.65
C PHE A 127 14.03 1.12 1.82
N ALA A 128 12.81 0.59 1.90
CA ALA A 128 11.67 1.12 1.17
C ALA A 128 11.31 2.55 1.60
N ALA A 129 11.28 2.83 2.90
CA ALA A 129 11.03 4.16 3.45
C ALA A 129 12.10 5.18 3.01
N ASN A 130 13.37 4.78 2.98
CA ASN A 130 14.46 5.63 2.48
C ASN A 130 14.30 5.92 0.99
N LYS A 131 13.96 4.91 0.19
CA LYS A 131 13.74 5.05 -1.25
C LYS A 131 12.58 5.99 -1.59
N CYS A 132 11.50 5.92 -0.82
CA CYS A 132 10.32 6.76 -0.99
C CYS A 132 10.44 8.15 -0.37
N GLY A 133 11.48 8.39 0.45
CA GLY A 133 11.67 9.61 1.21
C GLY A 133 10.71 9.74 2.40
N THR A 134 11.11 10.53 3.39
CA THR A 134 10.40 10.65 4.69
C THR A 134 9.40 11.80 4.75
N THR A 135 9.40 12.68 3.76
CA THR A 135 8.46 13.82 3.71
C THR A 135 7.12 13.39 3.12
N ILE A 136 6.03 13.75 3.80
CA ILE A 136 4.65 13.65 3.31
C ILE A 136 4.09 15.06 3.16
N ASN A 137 3.71 15.41 1.95
CA ASN A 137 3.11 16.70 1.62
C ASN A 137 1.61 16.53 1.32
N ASN A 138 0.84 17.61 1.43
CA ASN A 138 -0.58 17.66 1.02
C ASN A 138 -1.46 16.56 1.60
N TYR A 139 -1.14 16.04 2.79
CA TYR A 139 -1.87 14.93 3.41
C TYR A 139 -1.87 13.64 2.55
N ALA A 140 -0.92 13.48 1.62
CA ALA A 140 -0.77 12.33 0.73
C ALA A 140 -0.08 11.11 1.41
N PHE A 141 -0.45 10.81 2.66
CA PHE A 141 0.19 9.73 3.43
C PHE A 141 -0.18 8.33 2.90
N VAL A 142 -1.31 8.20 2.21
CA VAL A 142 -1.72 6.95 1.56
C VAL A 142 -0.83 6.66 0.35
N ALA A 143 -0.60 7.65 -0.51
CA ALA A 143 0.37 7.53 -1.61
C ALA A 143 1.79 7.21 -1.11
N LYS A 144 2.18 7.76 0.06
CA LYS A 144 3.43 7.38 0.73
C LYS A 144 3.45 5.90 1.12
N ALA A 145 2.38 5.39 1.72
CA ALA A 145 2.27 3.98 2.08
C ALA A 145 2.43 3.07 0.85
N VAL A 146 1.75 3.40 -0.25
CA VAL A 146 1.84 2.65 -1.52
C VAL A 146 3.25 2.66 -2.09
N CYS A 147 3.93 3.81 -2.08
CA CYS A 147 5.33 3.85 -2.50
C CYS A 147 6.19 2.87 -1.66
N ILE A 148 6.03 2.88 -0.34
CA ILE A 148 6.79 2.01 0.57
C ILE A 148 6.50 0.55 0.26
N ILE A 149 5.22 0.19 0.11
CA ILE A 149 4.78 -1.17 -0.28
C ILE A 149 5.50 -1.62 -1.56
N LEU A 150 5.44 -0.83 -2.64
CA LEU A 150 6.07 -1.20 -3.91
C LEU A 150 7.61 -1.22 -3.86
N ALA A 151 8.20 -0.46 -2.94
CA ALA A 151 9.65 -0.42 -2.76
C ALA A 151 10.17 -1.59 -1.91
N THR A 152 9.33 -2.27 -1.11
CA THR A 152 9.79 -3.41 -0.31
C THR A 152 10.22 -4.60 -1.17
N ASP A 153 9.66 -4.75 -2.38
CA ASP A 153 10.00 -5.83 -3.32
C ASP A 153 11.38 -5.68 -3.95
N GLN A 154 11.91 -4.47 -3.91
CA GLN A 154 13.19 -4.13 -4.52
C GLN A 154 14.36 -4.34 -3.56
N TYR A 155 14.08 -4.82 -2.35
CA TYR A 155 15.07 -5.08 -1.33
C TYR A 155 15.78 -6.41 -1.60
N THR A 156 17.05 -6.36 -1.98
CA THR A 156 17.88 -7.53 -2.30
C THR A 156 18.69 -8.06 -1.11
N GLY A 157 18.59 -7.41 0.06
CA GLY A 157 19.33 -7.78 1.28
C GLY A 157 18.72 -8.92 2.08
N LEU A 158 17.82 -9.70 1.48
CA LEU A 158 17.32 -10.95 2.06
C LEU A 158 18.35 -12.06 1.83
N PRO A 159 18.50 -13.04 2.74
CA PRO A 159 19.13 -14.30 2.37
C PRO A 159 18.32 -14.88 1.20
N ALA A 160 19.01 -15.24 0.12
CA ALA A 160 18.43 -15.59 -1.18
C ALA A 160 17.13 -16.42 -1.05
N GLN A 161 15.99 -15.80 -1.27
CA GLN A 161 14.79 -16.50 -1.69
C GLN A 161 14.54 -16.15 -3.16
N SER A 162 14.78 -17.15 -3.99
CA SER A 162 14.70 -17.14 -5.43
C SER A 162 13.26 -17.06 -5.91
N GLY A 163 12.93 -16.00 -6.63
CA GLY A 163 11.74 -15.96 -7.47
C GLY A 163 11.57 -14.59 -8.12
N PRO A 164 11.60 -14.47 -9.46
CA PRO A 164 10.94 -13.34 -10.12
C PRO A 164 9.42 -13.50 -9.91
N HIS A 165 8.63 -12.51 -10.33
CA HIS A 165 7.15 -12.50 -10.37
C HIS A 165 6.46 -11.69 -9.26
N SER A 166 6.31 -10.39 -9.50
CA SER A 166 5.03 -9.72 -9.26
C SER A 166 4.80 -8.58 -10.27
N PHE A 167 4.54 -8.98 -11.51
CA PHE A 167 4.00 -8.09 -12.56
C PHE A 167 2.46 -7.95 -12.46
N ILE A 168 1.83 -8.67 -11.51
CA ILE A 168 0.37 -8.85 -11.46
C ILE A 168 -0.32 -7.70 -10.70
N LEU A 169 0.30 -7.11 -9.67
CA LEU A 169 -0.31 -5.96 -8.97
C LEU A 169 -0.25 -4.68 -9.82
N LEU A 170 0.80 -4.51 -10.62
CA LEU A 170 0.88 -3.43 -11.63
C LEU A 170 -0.21 -3.57 -12.69
N ALA A 171 -0.61 -4.81 -13.02
CA ALA A 171 -1.70 -5.09 -13.94
C ALA A 171 -3.08 -4.89 -13.30
N ALA A 172 -3.27 -5.16 -12.00
CA ALA A 172 -4.54 -4.88 -11.31
C ALA A 172 -4.80 -3.36 -11.16
N LEU A 173 -3.78 -2.58 -10.77
CA LEU A 173 -3.86 -1.11 -10.71
C LEU A 173 -4.02 -0.47 -12.10
N LYS A 174 -3.41 -1.04 -13.15
CA LYS A 174 -3.61 -0.58 -14.54
C LYS A 174 -4.95 -1.06 -15.15
N CYS A 175 -5.44 -2.26 -14.81
CA CYS A 175 -6.72 -2.77 -15.31
C CYS A 175 -7.90 -1.95 -14.78
N SER A 176 -7.87 -1.53 -13.51
CA SER A 176 -8.89 -0.59 -13.00
C SER A 176 -8.83 0.78 -13.70
N GLN A 177 -7.66 1.25 -14.13
CA GLN A 177 -7.56 2.50 -14.91
C GLN A 177 -8.10 2.37 -16.34
N GLN A 178 -8.08 1.17 -16.93
CA GLN A 178 -8.53 0.96 -18.31
C GLN A 178 -10.03 0.69 -18.42
N VAL A 179 -10.66 0.14 -17.37
CA VAL A 179 -12.12 -0.08 -17.33
C VAL A 179 -12.90 1.24 -17.13
N HIS A 180 -12.30 2.27 -16.53
CA HIS A 180 -12.96 3.57 -16.33
C HIS A 180 -12.78 4.58 -17.48
N ASN A 181 -11.92 4.30 -18.47
CA ASN A 181 -11.71 5.18 -19.64
C ASN A 181 -12.51 4.76 -20.89
N ASN A 182 -13.37 3.74 -20.79
CA ASN A 182 -14.16 3.20 -21.90
C ASN A 182 -15.69 3.33 -21.73
N ASN A 183 -16.17 4.17 -20.81
CA ASN A 183 -17.60 4.53 -20.69
C ASN A 183 -17.77 6.05 -20.69
#